data_AF-A0A855K8S2-F1
#
_entry.id   AF-A0A855K8S2-F1
#
_cell.length_a   1.000
_cell.length_b   1.000
_cell.length_c   1.000
_cell.angle_alpha   90.00
_cell.angle_beta   90.00
_cell.angle_gamma   90.00
#
_symmetry.space_group_name_H-M   'P 1'
#
loop_
_entity.id
_entity.type
_entity.pdbx_description
1 polymer ?
#
loop_
_entity_poly.entity_id
_entity_poly.type
_entity_poly.pdbx_seq_one_letter_code
_entity_poly.pdbx_strand_id
1 'polypeptide(L)'
;FVTAHARAGEPLDLDWAGLSDSSVTLAFYMGRGAAADIASQLIANGLAPVTPVLIASDVSLPSERLVHTRLDLLALVIDRASGAGPALILVGEAMRAQTVPRLVRAAYEASGSGTLA
;
A
#
# COMPACT_ATOMS: atom_id res chain seq x y z
N PHE A 1 -0.54 10.55 -7.15
CA PHE A 1 0.20 10.58 -5.87
C PHE A 1 -0.46 11.61 -4.97
N VAL A 2 -0.68 11.29 -3.70
CA VAL A 2 -1.41 12.13 -2.72
C VAL A 2 -0.63 12.15 -1.40
N THR A 3 -0.59 13.31 -0.74
CA THR A 3 -0.15 13.39 0.66
C THR A 3 -1.36 13.26 1.56
N ALA A 4 -1.39 12.22 2.39
CA ALA A 4 -2.45 12.01 3.37
C ALA A 4 -2.01 12.52 4.75
N HIS A 5 -1.52 13.75 4.79
CA HIS A 5 -1.18 14.41 6.04
C HIS A 5 -2.33 15.33 6.45
N ALA A 6 -3.19 14.84 7.35
CA ALA A 6 -4.12 15.71 8.06
C ALA A 6 -3.47 16.21 9.35
N ARG A 7 -3.79 17.45 9.77
CA ARG A 7 -3.51 17.86 11.15
C ARG A 7 -4.24 16.91 12.10
N ALA A 8 -3.63 16.59 13.24
CA ALA A 8 -4.24 15.72 14.23
C ALA A 8 -5.65 16.22 14.60
N GLY A 9 -6.68 15.44 14.27
CA GLY A 9 -8.08 15.76 14.55
C GLY A 9 -8.85 16.47 13.43
N GLU A 10 -8.22 16.78 12.29
CA GLU A 10 -8.91 17.31 11.10
C GLU A 10 -9.13 16.18 10.07
N PRO A 11 -10.30 16.13 9.41
CA PRO A 11 -10.51 15.17 8.33
C PRO A 11 -9.65 15.51 7.11
N LEU A 12 -9.25 14.49 6.36
CA LEU A 12 -8.57 14.66 5.07
C LEU A 12 -9.52 15.31 4.05
N ASP A 13 -9.20 16.54 3.65
CA ASP A 13 -9.90 17.28 2.60
C ASP A 13 -9.27 16.97 1.23
N LEU A 14 -9.78 15.92 0.58
CA LEU A 14 -9.33 15.42 -0.71
C LEU A 14 -10.52 15.23 -1.64
N ASP A 15 -10.30 15.31 -2.95
CA ASP A 15 -11.29 14.92 -3.96
C ASP A 15 -11.45 13.39 -4.01
N TRP A 16 -12.18 12.84 -3.05
CA TRP A 16 -12.36 11.40 -2.89
C TRP A 16 -13.06 10.75 -4.08
N ALA A 17 -13.94 11.48 -4.76
CA ALA A 17 -14.60 11.00 -5.98
C ALA A 17 -13.58 10.86 -7.11
N GLY A 18 -12.76 11.89 -7.36
CA GLY A 18 -11.69 11.84 -8.35
C GLY A 18 -10.60 10.81 -8.04
N LEU A 19 -10.39 10.48 -6.76
CA LEU A 19 -9.45 9.47 -6.31
C LEU A 19 -9.98 8.03 -6.44
N SER A 20 -11.29 7.82 -6.60
CA SER A 20 -11.90 6.48 -6.58
C SER A 20 -12.03 5.82 -7.94
N ASP A 21 -11.23 6.24 -8.92
CA ASP A 21 -11.13 5.57 -10.23
C ASP A 21 -10.39 4.23 -10.10
N SER A 22 -11.08 3.13 -10.40
CA SER A 22 -10.52 1.77 -10.34
C SER A 22 -9.39 1.48 -11.35
N SER A 23 -9.22 2.33 -12.37
CA SER A 23 -8.22 2.17 -13.42
C SER A 23 -6.85 2.74 -13.06
N VAL A 24 -6.75 3.54 -12.00
CA VAL A 24 -5.50 4.16 -11.56
C VAL A 24 -4.90 3.45 -10.36
N THR A 25 -3.61 3.69 -10.13
CA THR A 25 -2.95 3.30 -8.87
C THR A 25 -2.70 4.55 -8.04
N LEU A 26 -3.25 4.56 -6.84
CA LEU A 26 -3.04 5.61 -5.86
C LEU A 26 -1.85 5.30 -4.99
N ALA A 27 -1.18 6.36 -4.55
CA ALA A 27 -0.04 6.29 -3.65
C ALA A 27 -0.20 7.39 -2.61
N PHE A 28 -0.38 7.00 -1.34
CA PHE A 28 -0.57 7.88 -0.21
C PHE A 28 0.71 7.94 0.62
N TYR A 29 1.33 9.11 0.63
CA TYR A 29 2.43 9.44 1.54
C TYR A 29 1.89 9.87 2.90
N MET A 30 2.61 9.54 3.97
CA MET A 30 2.21 9.87 5.36
C MET A 30 0.82 9.32 5.77
N GLY A 31 0.29 8.34 5.04
CA GLY A 31 -1.08 7.85 5.22
C GLY A 31 -1.30 6.92 6.42
N ARG A 32 -0.26 6.59 7.21
CA ARG A 32 -0.38 5.64 8.34
C ARG A 32 -1.47 6.07 9.33
N GLY A 33 -1.39 7.31 9.81
CA GLY A 33 -2.36 7.84 10.78
C GLY A 33 -3.77 8.02 10.20
N ALA A 34 -3.90 8.09 8.87
CA ALA A 34 -5.16 8.31 8.18
C ALA A 34 -5.68 7.06 7.45
N ALA A 35 -5.10 5.88 7.72
CA ALA A 35 -5.38 4.66 6.97
C ALA A 35 -6.86 4.24 7.03
N ALA A 36 -7.51 4.43 8.18
CA ALA A 36 -8.94 4.18 8.36
C ALA A 36 -9.80 5.13 7.52
N ASP A 37 -9.47 6.42 7.50
CA ASP A 37 -10.20 7.43 6.73
C ASP A 37 -10.01 7.21 5.22
N ILE A 38 -8.78 6.94 4.78
CA ILE A 38 -8.47 6.62 3.38
C ILE A 38 -9.32 5.42 2.92
N ALA A 39 -9.32 4.32 3.68
CA ALA A 39 -10.07 3.12 3.31
C ALA A 39 -11.58 3.42 3.23
N SER A 40 -12.11 4.08 4.26
CA SER A 40 -13.54 4.39 4.36
C SER A 40 -14.00 5.31 3.24
N GLN A 41 -13.25 6.38 2.95
CA GLN A 41 -13.61 7.36 1.93
C GLN A 41 -13.52 6.79 0.52
N LEU A 42 -12.47 6.04 0.20
CA LEU A 42 -12.36 5.41 -1.12
C LEU A 42 -13.50 4.40 -1.36
N ILE A 43 -13.82 3.58 -0.35
CA ILE A 43 -14.95 2.63 -0.46
C ILE A 43 -16.28 3.37 -0.61
N ALA A 44 -16.50 4.43 0.19
CA ALA A 44 -17.72 5.24 0.10
C ALA A 44 -17.89 5.94 -1.26
N ASN A 45 -16.78 6.22 -1.95
CA ASN A 45 -16.77 6.86 -3.27
C ASN A 45 -16.64 5.87 -4.45
N GLY A 46 -16.81 4.57 -4.21
CA GLY A 46 -17.04 3.56 -5.25
C GLY A 46 -15.90 2.59 -5.52
N LEU A 47 -14.77 2.68 -4.81
CA LEU A 47 -13.73 1.65 -4.88
C LEU A 47 -14.20 0.37 -4.18
N ALA A 48 -13.92 -0.78 -4.79
CA ALA A 48 -14.32 -2.06 -4.21
C ALA A 48 -13.56 -2.31 -2.88
N PRO A 49 -14.22 -2.80 -1.82
CA PRO A 49 -13.55 -3.18 -0.55
C PRO A 49 -12.37 -4.14 -0.73
N VAL A 50 -12.46 -4.98 -1.76
CA VAL A 50 -11.45 -5.99 -2.11
C VAL A 50 -10.27 -5.45 -2.93
N THR A 51 -10.27 -4.15 -3.26
CA THR A 51 -9.21 -3.54 -4.08
C THR A 51 -7.84 -3.84 -3.46
N PRO A 52 -6.86 -4.31 -4.26
CA PRO A 52 -5.54 -4.64 -3.73
C PRO A 52 -4.83 -3.42 -3.15
N VAL A 53 -4.14 -3.65 -2.03
CA VAL A 53 -3.32 -2.64 -1.35
C VAL A 53 -1.95 -3.22 -1.04
N LEU A 54 -0.90 -2.43 -1.25
CA LEU A 54 0.44 -2.71 -0.76
C LEU A 54 0.83 -1.64 0.26
N ILE A 55 1.21 -2.09 1.45
CA ILE A 55 1.81 -1.24 2.48
C ILE A 55 3.31 -1.49 2.45
N ALA A 56 4.08 -0.47 2.06
CA ALA A 56 5.53 -0.53 1.99
C ALA A 56 6.12 0.35 3.10
N SER A 57 6.82 -0.26 4.06
CA SER A 57 7.38 0.42 5.23
C SER A 57 8.89 0.32 5.26
N ASP A 58 9.57 1.37 5.74
CA ASP A 58 11.04 1.45 5.79
C ASP A 58 11.70 1.08 4.46
N VAL A 59 11.10 1.50 3.34
CA VAL A 59 11.57 1.13 1.99
C VAL A 59 13.01 1.56 1.78
N SER A 60 13.81 0.69 1.16
CA SER A 60 15.25 0.85 0.94
C SER A 60 16.11 0.80 2.22
N LEU A 61 15.56 0.39 3.36
CA LEU A 61 16.29 0.11 4.59
C LEU A 61 16.31 -1.40 4.87
N PRO A 62 17.27 -1.90 5.68
CA PRO A 62 17.30 -3.32 6.07
C PRO A 62 16.04 -3.80 6.81
N SER A 63 15.26 -2.87 7.38
CA SER A 63 13.98 -3.15 8.05
C SER A 63 12.77 -3.12 7.11
N GLU A 64 12.98 -3.05 5.79
CA GLU A 64 11.90 -2.97 4.79
C GLU A 64 10.84 -4.06 4.99
N ARG A 65 9.58 -3.65 4.92
CA ARG A 65 8.42 -4.55 4.97
C ARG A 65 7.44 -4.21 3.85
N LEU A 66 7.14 -5.21 3.03
CA LEU A 66 6.12 -5.14 1.99
C LEU A 66 4.96 -6.05 2.37
N VAL A 67 3.80 -5.47 2.66
CA VAL A 67 2.61 -6.20 3.11
C VAL A 67 1.47 -5.99 2.11
N HIS A 68 1.10 -7.05 1.40
CA HIS A 68 -0.08 -7.06 0.53
C HIS A 68 -1.34 -7.34 1.34
N THR A 69 -2.39 -6.58 1.07
CA THR A 69 -3.70 -6.69 1.72
C THR A 69 -4.80 -6.19 0.78
N ARG A 70 -5.99 -5.92 1.34
CA ARG A 70 -7.12 -5.29 0.66
C ARG A 70 -7.48 -3.97 1.32
N LEU A 71 -8.18 -3.13 0.58
CA LEU A 71 -8.61 -1.81 1.04
C LEU A 71 -9.40 -1.86 2.34
N ASP A 72 -10.33 -2.80 2.48
CA ASP A 72 -11.14 -2.97 3.69
C ASP A 72 -10.39 -3.52 4.92
N LEU A 73 -9.18 -4.05 4.72
CA LEU A 73 -8.31 -4.54 5.78
C LEU A 73 -7.17 -3.57 6.09
N LEU A 74 -7.04 -2.47 5.35
CA LEU A 74 -5.91 -1.55 5.42
C LEU A 74 -5.65 -1.06 6.86
N ALA A 75 -6.67 -0.53 7.54
CA ALA A 75 -6.53 -0.01 8.90
C ALA A 75 -6.06 -1.06 9.91
N LEU A 76 -6.53 -2.31 9.77
CA LEU A 76 -6.09 -3.40 10.65
C LEU A 76 -4.65 -3.81 10.35
N VAL A 77 -4.30 -3.97 9.08
CA VAL A 77 -3.01 -4.54 8.67
C VAL A 77 -1.88 -3.54 8.88
N ILE A 78 -2.10 -2.24 8.68
CA ILE A 78 -1.06 -1.23 8.89
C ILE A 78 -0.61 -1.17 10.36
N ASP A 79 -1.52 -1.39 11.31
CA ASP A 79 -1.17 -1.37 12.73
C ASP A 79 -0.52 -2.67 13.19
N ARG A 80 -0.86 -3.80 12.56
CA ARG A 80 -0.47 -5.14 13.04
C ARG A 80 0.73 -5.75 12.31
N ALA A 81 0.98 -5.38 11.06
CA ALA A 81 1.90 -6.12 10.20
C ALA A 81 2.97 -5.26 9.51
N SER A 82 2.80 -3.94 9.41
CA SER A 82 3.74 -3.08 8.68
C SER A 82 4.85 -2.44 9.53
N GLY A 83 4.88 -2.72 10.85
CA GLY A 83 5.82 -2.09 11.78
C GLY A 83 5.42 -0.67 12.16
N ALA A 84 6.28 0.04 12.92
CA ALA A 84 6.00 1.38 13.43
C ALA A 84 6.62 2.52 12.57
N GLY A 85 7.47 2.19 11.59
CA GLY A 85 8.16 3.16 10.75
C GLY A 85 7.26 3.85 9.71
N PRO A 86 7.81 4.81 8.95
CA PRO A 86 7.13 5.44 7.84
C PRO A 86 6.59 4.41 6.85
N ALA A 87 5.36 4.61 6.39
CA ALA A 87 4.71 3.71 5.44
C ALA A 87 4.15 4.48 4.24
N LEU A 88 4.36 3.92 3.06
CA LEU A 88 3.67 4.27 1.83
C LEU A 88 2.50 3.29 1.64
N ILE A 89 1.31 3.82 1.37
CA ILE A 89 0.13 3.00 1.06
C ILE A 89 -0.15 3.13 -0.43
N LEU A 90 -0.12 2.02 -1.14
CA LEU A 90 -0.40 1.93 -2.57
C LEU A 90 -1.72 1.19 -2.75
N VAL A 91 -2.68 1.77 -3.49
CA VAL A 91 -4.03 1.20 -3.69
C VAL A 91 -4.29 1.08 -5.19
N GLY A 92 -4.73 -0.10 -5.64
CA GLY A 92 -5.12 -0.35 -7.02
C GLY A 92 -4.72 -1.73 -7.53
N GLU A 93 -5.23 -2.12 -8.70
CA GLU A 93 -5.03 -3.46 -9.25
C GLU A 93 -3.56 -3.84 -9.49
N ALA A 94 -2.69 -2.84 -9.75
CA ALA A 94 -1.26 -3.07 -9.87
C ALA A 94 -0.62 -3.69 -8.59
N MET A 95 -1.25 -3.51 -7.43
CA MET A 95 -0.76 -4.03 -6.13
C MET A 95 -1.19 -5.47 -5.85
N ARG A 96 -1.93 -6.10 -6.77
CA ARG A 96 -2.33 -7.49 -6.64
C ARG A 96 -1.09 -8.37 -6.50
N ALA A 97 -1.00 -9.11 -5.40
CA ALA A 97 0.10 -10.03 -5.17
C ALA A 97 0.17 -11.05 -6.32
N GLN A 98 1.26 -11.01 -7.07
CA GLN A 98 1.50 -11.98 -8.13
C GLN A 98 2.13 -13.22 -7.50
N THR A 99 1.54 -14.38 -7.75
CA THR A 99 2.24 -15.64 -7.50
C THR A 99 3.28 -15.77 -8.61
N VAL A 100 4.49 -15.25 -8.39
CA VAL A 100 5.62 -15.58 -9.26
C VAL A 100 5.87 -17.08 -9.08
N PRO A 101 5.74 -17.91 -10.13
CA PRO A 101 6.03 -19.33 -10.00
C PRO A 101 7.46 -19.48 -9.49
N ARG A 102 7.67 -20.30 -8.43
CA ARG A 102 8.99 -20.49 -7.79
C ARG A 102 10.12 -20.80 -8.79
N LEU A 103 9.77 -21.34 -9.96
CA LEU A 103 10.69 -21.66 -11.05
C LEU A 103 11.44 -20.44 -11.61
N VAL A 104 10.83 -19.26 -11.66
CA VAL A 104 11.50 -18.04 -12.18
C VAL A 104 12.55 -17.53 -11.18
N ARG A 105 12.25 -17.62 -9.87
CA ARG A 105 13.17 -17.22 -8.81
C ARG A 105 14.39 -18.14 -8.70
N ALA A 106 14.16 -19.46 -8.79
CA ALA A 106 15.24 -20.44 -8.78
C ALA A 106 16.17 -20.28 -10.00
N ALA A 107 15.62 -19.96 -11.18
CA ALA A 107 16.43 -19.70 -12.37
C ALA A 107 17.28 -18.41 -12.25
N TYR A 108 16.74 -17.37 -11.60
CA TYR A 108 17.47 -16.12 -11.35
C TYR A 108 18.59 -16.31 -10.31
N GLU A 109 18.29 -16.97 -9.19
CA GLU A 109 19.28 -17.31 -8.15
C GLU A 109 20.38 -18.26 -8.68
N ALA A 110 20.04 -19.20 -9.57
CA ALA A 110 21.00 -20.10 -10.22
C ALA A 110 21.88 -19.42 -11.28
N SER A 111 21.46 -18.28 -11.83
CA SER A 111 22.19 -17.55 -12.89
C SER A 111 23.35 -16.67 -12.40
N GLY A 112 23.60 -16.59 -11.10
CA GLY A 112 24.89 -16.11 -10.57
C GLY A 112 25.27 -14.67 -10.92
N SER A 113 24.33 -13.72 -10.87
CA SER A 113 24.66 -12.29 -11.02
C SER A 113 24.13 -11.45 -9.85
N GLY A 114 24.97 -11.33 -8.82
CA GLY A 114 25.09 -10.09 -8.06
C GLY A 114 24.62 -10.13 -6.62
N THR A 115 25.58 -10.36 -5.71
CA THR A 115 25.58 -9.83 -4.35
C THR A 115 25.08 -8.39 -4.32
N LEU A 116 24.11 -8.08 -3.44
CA LEU A 116 23.98 -6.75 -2.87
C LEU A 116 24.17 -6.90 -1.36
N ALA A 117 25.25 -6.26 -0.89
CA ALA A 117 25.52 -6.00 0.51
C ALA A 117 24.54 -4.96 1.06
#